data_AF-A0A9E3U2W6-F1
#
_entry.id   AF-A0A9E3U2W6-F1
#
_cell.length_a   1.000
_cell.length_b   1.000
_cell.length_c   1.000
_cell.angle_alpha   90.00
_cell.angle_beta   90.00
_cell.angle_gamma   90.00
#
_symmetry.space_group_name_H-M   'P 1'
#
loop_
_entity.id
_entity.type
_entity.pdbx_description
1 polymer ?
#
loop_
_entity_poly.entity_id
_entity_poly.type
_entity_poly.pdbx_seq_one_letter_code
_entity_poly.pdbx_strand_id
1 'polypeptide(L)'
;MRWIACGALLVLIACRDNARYSTTSEDHYAGGVVAGSFVRAGIAENVQMCVSLDAERLQDVPGTISTSDGRFRNAQLRPIPQIWHDPLSTMSFGDGRRQNLVYVASPTATDAGDNQEAMVIVSLMENGGIEVRIVRGAPRTDAGSTAEGQSPPLFGIFTLQRHGGACAF
;
A
#
# COMPACT_ATOMS: atom_id res chain seq x y z
N MET A 1 -13.30 51.29 33.24
CA MET A 1 -13.40 50.67 31.90
C MET A 1 -12.30 49.64 31.76
N ARG A 2 -12.63 48.34 31.84
CA ARG A 2 -11.67 47.22 31.75
C ARG A 2 -11.67 46.72 30.30
N TRP A 3 -10.54 46.88 29.62
CA TRP A 3 -10.33 46.39 28.26
C TRP A 3 -10.01 44.89 28.32
N ILE A 4 -10.85 44.08 27.67
CA ILE A 4 -10.60 42.65 27.48
C ILE A 4 -9.70 42.52 26.26
N ALA A 5 -8.43 42.19 26.48
CA ALA A 5 -7.51 41.81 25.42
C ALA A 5 -7.94 40.44 24.86
N CYS A 6 -8.44 40.44 23.62
CA CYS A 6 -8.80 39.24 22.88
C CYS A 6 -7.51 38.61 22.36
N GLY A 7 -7.00 37.59 23.06
CA GLY A 7 -5.84 36.82 22.62
C GLY A 7 -6.18 35.98 21.39
N ALA A 8 -5.54 36.27 20.27
CA ALA A 8 -5.63 35.48 19.05
C ALA A 8 -4.94 34.12 19.26
N LEU A 9 -5.73 33.07 19.42
CA LEU A 9 -5.26 31.69 19.46
C LEU A 9 -5.01 31.24 18.01
N LEU A 10 -3.75 31.29 17.57
CA LEU A 10 -3.31 30.69 16.31
C LEU A 10 -3.38 29.16 16.42
N VAL A 11 -4.51 28.59 16.01
CA VAL A 11 -4.66 27.14 15.81
C VAL A 11 -3.86 26.77 14.57
N LEU A 12 -2.61 26.35 14.77
CA LEU A 12 -1.84 25.68 13.72
C LEU A 12 -2.48 24.31 13.49
N ILE A 13 -3.32 24.24 12.47
CA ILE A 13 -3.80 22.97 11.93
C ILE A 13 -2.56 22.27 11.37
N ALA A 14 -2.03 21.30 12.12
CA ALA A 14 -0.91 20.48 11.67
C ALA A 14 -1.39 19.58 10.52
N CYS A 15 -1.41 20.11 9.30
CA CYS A 15 -1.53 19.30 8.11
C CYS A 15 -0.41 18.25 8.16
N ARG A 16 -0.79 16.97 8.12
CA ARG A 16 0.19 15.88 8.03
C ARG A 16 0.93 16.04 6.70
N ASP A 17 2.20 16.44 6.78
CA ASP A 17 3.04 16.55 5.60
C ASP A 17 3.37 15.15 5.08
N ASN A 18 2.56 14.70 4.13
CA ASN A 18 2.74 13.48 3.36
C ASN A 18 3.44 13.73 2.03
N ALA A 19 3.61 14.99 1.59
CA ALA A 19 4.15 15.33 0.28
C ALA A 19 5.55 14.74 0.06
N ARG A 20 6.33 14.58 1.14
CA ARG A 20 7.64 13.90 1.12
C ARG A 20 7.62 12.43 0.65
N TYR A 21 6.45 11.79 0.60
CA TYR A 21 6.29 10.43 0.08
C TYR A 21 5.91 10.40 -1.39
N SER A 22 5.64 11.54 -2.03
CA SER A 22 5.42 11.57 -3.48
C SER A 22 6.68 11.14 -4.22
N THR A 23 6.49 10.43 -5.33
CA THR A 23 7.51 10.08 -6.31
C THR A 23 7.27 10.89 -7.58
N THR A 24 8.33 11.13 -8.32
CA THR A 24 8.37 11.82 -9.60
C THR A 24 8.57 10.81 -10.73
N SER A 25 8.79 11.27 -11.96
CA SER A 25 9.25 10.40 -13.05
C SER A 25 10.68 9.90 -12.88
N GLU A 26 11.45 10.49 -11.96
CA GLU A 26 12.87 10.21 -11.75
C GLU A 26 13.14 9.31 -10.54
N ASP A 27 12.11 8.94 -9.77
CA ASP A 27 12.25 8.06 -8.63
C ASP A 27 11.02 7.19 -8.39
N HIS A 28 11.20 6.15 -7.59
CA HIS A 28 10.17 5.22 -7.19
C HIS A 28 10.53 4.56 -5.85
N TYR A 29 9.59 3.85 -5.25
CA TYR A 29 9.87 2.96 -4.13
C TYR A 29 10.09 1.54 -4.64
N ALA A 30 11.18 0.88 -4.24
CA ALA A 30 11.44 -0.52 -4.57
C ALA A 30 12.03 -1.32 -3.41
N GLY A 31 11.86 -2.64 -3.47
CA GLY A 31 12.33 -3.55 -2.44
C GLY A 31 11.76 -4.96 -2.58
N GLY A 32 12.28 -5.88 -1.77
CA GLY A 32 11.86 -7.29 -1.74
C GLY A 32 10.69 -7.55 -0.79
N VAL A 33 10.05 -8.70 -0.99
CA VAL A 33 9.13 -9.26 0.01
C VAL A 33 9.91 -9.64 1.28
N VAL A 34 9.30 -9.44 2.45
CA VAL A 34 9.87 -9.83 3.74
C VAL A 34 10.09 -11.34 3.77
N ALA A 35 11.29 -11.75 4.19
CA ALA A 35 11.66 -13.16 4.28
C ALA A 35 10.84 -13.91 5.35
N GLY A 36 10.57 -15.18 5.10
CA GLY A 36 9.79 -16.06 5.97
C GLY A 36 8.53 -16.57 5.28
N SER A 37 8.29 -17.88 5.38
CA SER A 37 7.09 -18.52 4.81
C SER A 37 5.82 -18.19 5.60
N PHE A 38 5.93 -17.87 6.89
CA PHE A 38 4.78 -17.55 7.75
C PHE A 38 4.18 -16.15 7.49
N VAL A 39 4.91 -15.27 6.78
CA VAL A 39 4.45 -13.91 6.38
C VAL A 39 4.13 -13.82 4.89
N ARG A 40 3.99 -14.95 4.18
CA ARG A 40 3.68 -14.98 2.75
C ARG A 40 2.76 -16.14 2.39
N ALA A 41 1.85 -15.89 1.47
CA ALA A 41 1.04 -16.89 0.79
C ALA A 41 0.92 -16.49 -0.69
N GLY A 42 1.20 -17.43 -1.60
CA GLY A 42 1.09 -17.19 -3.04
C GLY A 42 2.17 -16.27 -3.64
N ILE A 43 3.12 -15.74 -2.85
CA ILE A 43 4.21 -14.83 -3.31
C ILE A 43 5.58 -15.50 -3.07
N ALA A 44 6.41 -15.62 -4.11
CA ALA A 44 7.74 -16.22 -4.03
C ALA A 44 8.76 -15.33 -3.28
N GLU A 45 9.86 -15.92 -2.78
CA GLU A 45 10.83 -15.24 -1.87
C GLU A 45 11.62 -14.13 -2.55
N ASN A 46 11.83 -14.24 -3.85
CA ASN A 46 12.63 -13.34 -4.65
C ASN A 46 11.79 -12.27 -5.38
N VAL A 47 10.48 -12.18 -5.09
CA VAL A 47 9.62 -11.17 -5.71
C VAL A 47 9.99 -9.80 -5.17
N GLN A 48 10.26 -8.89 -6.10
CA GLN A 48 10.42 -7.47 -5.82
C GLN A 48 9.16 -6.71 -6.20
N MET A 49 8.91 -5.62 -5.49
CA MET A 49 7.85 -4.68 -5.78
C MET A 49 8.43 -3.30 -6.07
N CYS A 50 7.75 -2.59 -6.95
CA CYS A 50 8.03 -1.23 -7.31
C CYS A 50 6.73 -0.42 -7.25
N VAL A 51 6.80 0.78 -6.71
CA VAL A 51 5.66 1.65 -6.46
C VAL A 51 5.99 3.08 -6.87
N SER A 52 5.11 3.65 -7.67
CA SER A 52 5.02 5.10 -7.86
C SER A 52 3.84 5.60 -7.02
N LEU A 53 4.06 6.62 -6.21
CA LEU A 53 3.09 7.16 -5.26
C LEU A 53 2.97 8.68 -5.46
N ASP A 54 1.74 9.18 -5.55
CA ASP A 54 1.44 10.60 -5.47
C ASP A 54 0.75 10.87 -4.12
N ALA A 55 1.53 11.35 -3.16
CA ALA A 55 1.07 11.58 -1.80
C ALA A 55 0.21 12.84 -1.64
N GLU A 56 0.11 13.67 -2.69
CA GLU A 56 -0.82 14.81 -2.76
C GLU A 56 -2.18 14.38 -3.32
N ARG A 57 -2.23 13.20 -3.98
CA ARG A 57 -3.40 12.63 -4.66
C ARG A 57 -3.83 11.28 -4.08
N LEU A 58 -3.65 11.10 -2.77
CA LEU A 58 -3.92 9.83 -2.09
C LEU A 58 -5.40 9.37 -2.15
N GLN A 59 -6.33 10.30 -2.41
CA GLN A 59 -7.78 10.05 -2.42
C GLN A 59 -8.37 9.83 -3.81
N ASP A 60 -7.62 10.12 -4.88
CA ASP A 60 -8.11 10.08 -6.25
C ASP A 60 -7.17 9.27 -7.17
N VAL A 61 -5.90 9.65 -7.28
CA VAL A 61 -4.91 8.98 -8.13
C VAL A 61 -3.62 8.75 -7.33
N PRO A 62 -3.65 7.82 -6.35
CA PRO A 62 -2.54 7.62 -5.43
C PRO A 62 -1.29 7.04 -6.09
N GLY A 63 -1.42 6.34 -7.23
CA GLY A 63 -0.29 5.82 -7.97
C GLY A 63 -0.46 4.37 -8.45
N THR A 64 0.65 3.67 -8.65
CA THR A 64 0.68 2.35 -9.28
C THR A 64 1.67 1.40 -8.62
N ILE A 65 1.41 0.10 -8.71
CA ILE A 65 2.31 -0.97 -8.26
C ILE A 65 2.67 -1.92 -9.41
N SER A 66 3.91 -2.40 -9.37
CA SER A 66 4.44 -3.43 -10.27
C SER A 66 5.23 -4.46 -9.46
N THR A 67 5.22 -5.72 -9.90
CA THR A 67 6.01 -6.80 -9.28
C THR A 67 6.87 -7.52 -10.31
N SER A 68 8.04 -7.99 -9.87
CA SER A 68 9.03 -8.64 -10.74
C SER A 68 8.58 -9.99 -11.32
N ASP A 69 7.56 -10.61 -10.74
CA ASP A 69 6.90 -11.82 -11.27
C ASP A 69 5.81 -11.49 -12.32
N GLY A 70 5.56 -10.21 -12.59
CA GLY A 70 4.56 -9.77 -13.56
C GLY A 70 3.11 -9.90 -13.07
N ARG A 71 2.90 -10.24 -11.79
CA ARG A 71 1.55 -10.32 -11.20
C ARG A 71 0.85 -8.99 -11.18
N PHE A 72 1.56 -7.92 -10.87
CA PHE A 72 1.09 -6.55 -11.01
C PHE A 72 1.93 -5.86 -12.08
N ARG A 73 1.27 -5.23 -13.06
CA ARG A 73 1.91 -4.51 -14.16
C ARG A 73 1.32 -3.12 -14.27
N ASN A 74 1.98 -2.15 -13.64
CA ASN A 74 1.48 -0.77 -13.51
C ASN A 74 0.03 -0.74 -13.01
N ALA A 75 -0.29 -1.62 -12.06
CA ALA A 75 -1.63 -1.77 -11.54
C ALA A 75 -1.97 -0.55 -10.70
N GLN A 76 -3.06 0.15 -11.05
CA GLN A 76 -3.49 1.33 -10.31
C GLN A 76 -3.92 0.97 -8.90
N LEU A 77 -3.43 1.75 -7.93
CA LEU A 77 -3.97 1.79 -6.58
C LEU A 77 -5.29 2.56 -6.63
N ARG A 78 -6.41 1.85 -6.42
CA ARG A 78 -7.73 2.48 -6.41
C ARG A 78 -8.16 2.76 -4.97
N PRO A 79 -8.50 4.02 -4.62
CA PRO A 79 -9.00 4.36 -3.30
C PRO A 79 -10.37 3.71 -3.05
N ILE A 80 -10.64 3.39 -1.78
CA ILE A 80 -11.97 3.05 -1.28
C ILE A 80 -12.43 4.25 -0.43
N PRO A 81 -13.16 5.22 -0.99
CA PRO A 81 -13.49 6.47 -0.29
C PRO A 81 -14.16 6.25 1.07
N GLN A 82 -14.98 5.20 1.19
CA GLN A 82 -15.70 4.86 2.41
C GLN A 82 -14.76 4.51 3.58
N ILE A 83 -13.59 3.90 3.31
CA ILE A 83 -12.64 3.50 4.37
C ILE A 83 -12.09 4.72 5.11
N TRP A 84 -12.00 5.89 4.47
CA TRP A 84 -11.43 7.11 5.07
C TRP A 84 -12.22 7.64 6.27
N HIS A 85 -13.48 7.23 6.37
CA HIS A 85 -14.37 7.57 7.49
C HIS A 85 -14.71 6.35 8.34
N ASP A 86 -14.08 5.20 8.07
CA ASP A 86 -14.31 3.94 8.75
C ASP A 86 -13.19 3.66 9.77
N PRO A 87 -13.45 2.97 10.89
CA PRO A 87 -12.42 2.55 11.85
C PRO A 87 -11.25 1.79 11.23
N LEU A 88 -11.41 1.12 10.08
CA LEU A 88 -10.32 0.49 9.35
C LEU A 88 -9.21 1.48 8.95
N SER A 89 -9.51 2.77 8.76
CA SER A 89 -8.51 3.82 8.55
C SER A 89 -7.60 4.07 9.76
N THR A 90 -8.03 3.63 10.95
CA THR A 90 -7.28 3.79 12.20
C THR A 90 -6.44 2.57 12.55
N MET A 91 -6.50 1.51 11.74
CA MET A 91 -5.73 0.29 11.96
C MET A 91 -4.22 0.61 12.00
N SER A 92 -3.54 0.07 13.01
CA SER A 92 -2.09 0.18 13.18
C SER A 92 -1.44 -1.19 13.04
N PHE A 93 -0.32 -1.26 12.32
CA PHE A 93 0.43 -2.50 12.09
C PHE A 93 1.72 -2.54 12.92
N GLY A 94 1.67 -2.02 14.15
CA GLY A 94 2.82 -1.85 15.03
C GLY A 94 3.55 -0.52 14.81
N ASP A 95 4.66 -0.35 15.51
CA ASP A 95 5.39 0.91 15.59
C ASP A 95 6.12 1.29 14.29
N GLY A 96 6.50 2.56 14.17
CA GLY A 96 7.30 3.10 13.05
C GLY A 96 6.49 3.44 11.78
N ARG A 97 5.17 3.31 11.81
CA ARG A 97 4.24 3.71 10.73
C ARG A 97 3.53 5.00 11.09
N ARG A 98 3.64 6.02 10.24
CA ARG A 98 2.91 7.28 10.44
C ARG A 98 1.45 7.18 10.02
N GLN A 99 1.19 6.45 8.94
CA GLN A 99 -0.13 6.36 8.33
C GLN A 99 -0.25 5.08 7.51
N ASN A 100 -1.41 4.44 7.58
CA ASN A 100 -1.79 3.31 6.75
C ASN A 100 -2.90 3.77 5.79
N LEU A 101 -2.73 3.43 4.52
CA LEU A 101 -3.64 3.78 3.44
C LEU A 101 -4.13 2.49 2.81
N VAL A 102 -5.45 2.36 2.63
CA VAL A 102 -6.06 1.13 2.10
C VAL A 102 -6.57 1.38 0.69
N TYR A 103 -6.11 0.53 -0.22
CA TYR A 103 -6.40 0.58 -1.65
C TYR A 103 -6.80 -0.79 -2.15
N VAL A 104 -7.23 -0.81 -3.42
CA VAL A 104 -7.44 -2.03 -4.19
C VAL A 104 -6.60 -1.98 -5.46
N ALA A 105 -5.90 -3.06 -5.77
CA ALA A 105 -5.21 -3.24 -7.03
C ALA A 105 -5.68 -4.53 -7.72
N SER A 106 -5.71 -4.52 -9.05
CA SER A 106 -6.04 -5.70 -9.85
C SER A 106 -4.76 -6.39 -10.31
N PRO A 107 -4.55 -7.67 -9.92
CA PRO A 107 -3.51 -8.50 -10.53
C PRO A 107 -3.79 -8.74 -12.01
N THR A 108 -2.79 -9.20 -12.76
CA THR A 108 -2.96 -9.63 -14.14
C THR A 108 -3.87 -10.87 -14.21
N ALA A 109 -4.62 -11.01 -15.31
CA ALA A 109 -5.63 -12.05 -15.49
C ALA A 109 -5.08 -13.49 -15.42
N THR A 110 -3.77 -13.69 -15.58
CA THR A 110 -3.14 -15.01 -15.42
C THR A 110 -3.03 -15.46 -13.96
N ASP A 111 -3.06 -14.53 -13.01
CA ASP A 111 -3.00 -14.78 -11.55
C ASP A 111 -4.35 -14.64 -10.84
N ALA A 112 -5.36 -14.14 -11.57
CA ALA A 112 -6.69 -13.89 -11.07
C ALA A 112 -7.69 -14.58 -12.00
N GLY A 113 -8.34 -15.66 -11.54
CA GLY A 113 -9.66 -16.00 -12.04
C GLY A 113 -10.58 -14.77 -11.96
N ASP A 114 -11.60 -14.71 -12.82
CA ASP A 114 -12.40 -13.51 -13.10
C ASP A 114 -12.52 -12.51 -11.93
N ASN A 115 -11.97 -11.31 -12.12
CA ASN A 115 -12.12 -10.12 -11.28
C ASN A 115 -11.73 -10.25 -9.79
N GLN A 116 -10.72 -11.05 -9.46
CA GLN A 116 -10.26 -11.21 -8.08
C GLN A 116 -9.23 -10.13 -7.69
N GLU A 117 -9.75 -8.99 -7.25
CA GLU A 117 -9.01 -7.84 -6.74
C GLU A 117 -8.24 -8.15 -5.44
N ALA A 118 -7.12 -7.47 -5.22
CA ALA A 118 -6.34 -7.57 -3.99
C ALA A 118 -6.44 -6.27 -3.18
N MET A 119 -6.64 -6.41 -1.86
CA MET A 119 -6.48 -5.30 -0.94
C MET A 119 -4.99 -4.98 -0.79
N VAL A 120 -4.66 -3.71 -0.91
CA VAL A 120 -3.29 -3.20 -0.80
C VAL A 120 -3.26 -2.16 0.31
N ILE A 121 -2.47 -2.42 1.34
CA ILE A 121 -2.23 -1.47 2.42
C ILE A 121 -0.85 -0.85 2.20
N VAL A 122 -0.81 0.46 1.99
CA VAL A 122 0.43 1.23 1.89
C VAL A 122 0.66 1.95 3.22
N SER A 123 1.74 1.58 3.90
CA SER A 123 2.14 2.15 5.18
C SER A 123 3.29 3.14 4.96
N LEU A 124 3.08 4.41 5.29
CA LEU A 124 4.10 5.46 5.25
C LEU A 124 4.98 5.35 6.49
N MET A 125 6.26 4.99 6.32
CA MET A 125 7.17 4.71 7.43
C MET A 125 7.85 5.98 7.95
N GLU A 126 8.16 6.06 9.24
CA GLU A 126 8.83 7.22 9.85
C GLU A 126 10.19 7.54 9.22
N ASN A 127 10.92 6.51 8.78
CA ASN A 127 12.23 6.61 8.15
C ASN A 127 12.20 7.09 6.68
N GLY A 128 11.02 7.40 6.13
CA GLY A 128 10.84 7.88 4.75
C GLY A 128 10.62 6.77 3.70
N GLY A 129 10.77 5.49 4.09
CA GLY A 129 10.38 4.34 3.27
C GLY A 129 8.86 4.12 3.26
N ILE A 130 8.43 3.08 2.54
CA ILE A 130 7.05 2.57 2.62
C ILE A 130 7.05 1.06 2.83
N GLU A 131 6.03 0.56 3.52
CA GLU A 131 5.70 -0.86 3.54
C GLU A 131 4.43 -1.09 2.73
N VAL A 132 4.38 -2.15 1.93
CA VAL A 132 3.18 -2.53 1.19
C VAL A 132 2.76 -3.92 1.61
N ARG A 133 1.52 -4.07 2.06
CA ARG A 133 0.91 -5.36 2.39
C ARG A 133 -0.17 -5.69 1.38
N ILE A 134 -0.08 -6.85 0.76
CA ILE A 134 -1.09 -7.38 -0.16
C ILE A 134 -1.90 -8.45 0.56
N VAL A 135 -3.22 -8.38 0.44
CA VAL A 135 -4.14 -9.39 0.98
C VAL A 135 -5.20 -9.74 -0.06
N ARG A 136 -5.35 -11.03 -0.35
CA ARG A 136 -6.45 -11.58 -1.17
C ARG A 136 -6.79 -12.97 -0.69
N GLY A 137 -8.01 -13.17 -0.21
CA GLY A 137 -8.47 -14.46 0.30
C GLY A 137 -7.71 -14.94 1.53
N ALA A 138 -8.29 -15.92 2.24
CA ALA A 138 -7.63 -16.58 3.36
C ALA A 138 -6.83 -17.80 2.85
N PRO A 139 -5.60 -18.04 3.34
CA PRO A 139 -4.92 -19.31 3.14
C PRO A 139 -5.77 -20.47 3.67
N ARG A 140 -5.93 -21.53 2.87
CA ARG A 140 -6.65 -22.73 3.30
C ARG A 140 -5.77 -23.56 4.23
N THR A 141 -6.32 -24.03 5.34
CA THR A 141 -5.64 -24.89 6.32
C THR A 141 -5.65 -26.36 5.90
N ASP A 142 -6.48 -26.72 4.93
CA ASP A 142 -6.76 -28.08 4.53
C ASP A 142 -6.13 -28.31 3.15
N ALA A 143 -5.38 -29.41 2.99
CA ALA A 143 -4.65 -29.79 1.77
C ALA A 143 -5.54 -30.13 0.56
N GLY A 144 -6.80 -29.69 0.55
CA GLY A 144 -7.70 -29.82 -0.59
C GLY A 144 -7.30 -28.88 -1.72
N SER A 145 -7.36 -29.36 -2.95
CA SER A 145 -7.13 -28.56 -4.15
C SER A 145 -8.00 -27.30 -4.14
N THR A 146 -7.47 -26.19 -4.66
CA THR A 146 -8.28 -25.02 -5.01
C THR A 146 -9.44 -25.50 -5.87
N ALA A 147 -10.67 -25.17 -5.46
CA ALA A 147 -11.84 -25.46 -6.27
C ALA A 147 -11.65 -24.75 -7.63
N GLU A 148 -12.09 -25.41 -8.70
CA GLU A 148 -11.98 -24.89 -10.06
C GLU A 148 -12.59 -23.48 -10.12
N GLY A 149 -11.83 -22.50 -10.64
CA GLY A 149 -12.23 -21.10 -10.71
C GLY A 149 -11.88 -20.20 -9.51
N GLN A 150 -11.25 -20.73 -8.44
CA GLN A 150 -10.75 -19.89 -7.33
C GLN A 150 -9.31 -19.45 -7.53
N SER A 151 -9.08 -18.13 -7.44
CA SER A 151 -7.73 -17.55 -7.40
C SER A 151 -6.98 -17.97 -6.13
N PRO A 152 -5.68 -18.27 -6.21
CA PRO A 152 -4.89 -18.59 -5.03
C PRO A 152 -4.84 -17.39 -4.06
N PRO A 153 -4.78 -17.67 -2.74
CA PRO A 153 -4.67 -16.62 -1.74
C PRO A 153 -3.35 -15.87 -1.92
N LEU A 154 -3.39 -14.55 -1.72
CA LEU A 154 -2.21 -13.69 -1.70
C LEU A 154 -2.07 -13.08 -0.33
N PHE A 155 -0.90 -13.27 0.26
CA PHE A 155 -0.45 -12.53 1.41
C PHE A 155 1.03 -12.23 1.25
N GLY A 156 1.43 -10.99 1.47
CA GLY A 156 2.84 -10.64 1.48
C GLY A 156 3.04 -9.22 1.98
N ILE A 157 4.21 -8.99 2.55
CA ILE A 157 4.64 -7.71 3.09
C ILE A 157 5.93 -7.35 2.35
N PHE A 158 6.00 -6.15 1.76
CA PHE A 158 7.15 -5.64 1.07
C PHE A 158 7.67 -4.41 1.80
N THR A 159 8.98 -4.35 2.03
CA THR A 159 9.63 -3.16 2.61
C THR A 159 10.39 -2.44 1.51
N LEU A 160 9.99 -1.21 1.22
CA LEU A 160 10.46 -0.47 0.05
C LEU A 160 11.21 0.79 0.47
N GLN A 161 12.31 1.05 -0.22
CA GLN A 161 13.11 2.27 -0.09
C GLN A 161 13.00 3.09 -1.37
N ARG A 162 13.32 4.38 -1.29
CA ARG A 162 13.31 5.26 -2.45
C ARG A 162 14.56 5.00 -3.30
N HIS A 163 14.36 4.82 -4.60
CA HIS A 163 15.42 4.61 -5.59
C HIS A 163 15.23 5.59 -6.76
N GLY A 164 16.35 6.05 -7.33
CA GLY A 164 16.32 6.84 -8.57
C GLY A 164 16.06 5.97 -9.81
N GLY A 165 15.56 6.59 -10.86
CA GLY A 165 15.18 5.96 -12.12
C GLY A 165 13.70 5.59 -12.19
N ALA A 166 13.28 5.15 -13.38
CA ALA A 166 11.91 4.71 -13.61
C ALA A 166 11.63 3.36 -12.94
N CYS A 167 10.38 3.17 -12.54
CA CYS A 167 9.88 1.88 -12.09
C CYS A 167 9.93 0.86 -13.23
N ALA A 168 10.80 -0.16 -13.14
CA ALA A 168 11.01 -1.11 -14.22
C ALA A 168 11.07 -2.56 -13.72
N PHE A 169 10.11 -3.37 -14.17
CA PHE A 169 10.13 -4.83 -14.17
C PHE A 169 9.55 -5.36 -15.48
#